data_AF-A0A5N9CLJ5-F1
#
_entry.id   AF-A0A5N9CLJ5-F1
#
_cell.length_a   1.000
_cell.length_b   1.000
_cell.length_c   1.000
_cell.angle_alpha   90.00
_cell.angle_beta   90.00
_cell.angle_gamma   90.00
#
_symmetry.space_group_name_H-M   'P 1'
#
loop_
_entity.id
_entity.type
_entity.pdbx_description
1 polymer ?
#
loop_
_entity_poly.entity_id
_entity_poly.type
_entity_poly.pdbx_seq_one_letter_code
_entity_poly.pdbx_strand_id
1 'polypeptide(L)'
;MNEQSMRWIVDINLPQVRVNNPDVLPLESLTGDLFLQAHITNRYIVSADFEKIINKMPSINTNTIAVLFDEQNITTEGLIRNLVHFEFCMQNNSTFKKPGSIYLIDTDRNIFLRERNGSLVEMERWKQPQRLPNAFEQNWANSTLFSS
;
A
#
# COMPACT_ATOMS: atom_id res chain seq x y z
N MET A 1 -14.83 19.21 -2.92
CA MET A 1 -15.01 17.92 -2.22
C MET A 1 -13.82 17.77 -1.30
N ASN A 2 -14.02 17.71 0.01
CA ASN A 2 -12.92 17.39 0.92
C ASN A 2 -12.41 16.00 0.56
N GLU A 3 -11.15 15.89 0.15
CA GLU A 3 -10.49 14.61 -0.03
C GLU A 3 -10.55 13.90 1.33
N GLN A 4 -11.38 12.86 1.44
CA GLN A 4 -11.33 12.00 2.60
C GLN A 4 -9.93 11.39 2.63
N SER A 5 -9.14 11.79 3.62
CA SER A 5 -7.88 11.13 3.95
C SER A 5 -8.14 9.63 4.11
N MET A 6 -7.29 8.83 3.48
CA MET A 6 -7.40 7.37 3.56
C MET A 6 -7.00 6.95 4.97
N ARG A 7 -7.74 5.99 5.51
CA ARG A 7 -7.55 5.54 6.89
C ARG A 7 -7.51 4.04 6.88
N TRP A 8 -6.47 3.47 7.45
CA TRP A 8 -6.17 2.05 7.38
C TRP A 8 -6.44 1.38 8.71
N ILE A 9 -6.91 0.14 8.62
CA ILE A 9 -6.87 -0.84 9.72
C ILE A 9 -5.97 -2.00 9.29
N VAL A 10 -4.95 -2.28 10.09
CA VAL A 10 -3.94 -3.31 9.79
C VAL A 10 -4.25 -4.57 10.55
N ASP A 11 -4.37 -5.69 9.82
CA ASP A 11 -4.60 -7.02 10.37
C ASP A 11 -3.47 -7.44 11.32
N ILE A 12 -3.76 -8.37 12.23
CA ILE A 12 -2.84 -8.81 13.29
C ILE A 12 -1.58 -9.51 12.76
N ASN A 13 -1.64 -10.04 11.53
CA ASN A 13 -0.56 -10.78 10.88
C ASN A 13 0.50 -9.86 10.23
N LEU A 14 0.33 -8.54 10.33
CA LEU A 14 1.25 -7.54 9.81
C LEU A 14 1.90 -6.76 10.96
N PRO A 15 2.96 -5.97 10.70
CA PRO A 15 3.50 -5.06 11.71
C PRO A 15 2.40 -4.17 12.31
N GLN A 16 2.26 -4.19 13.64
CA GLN A 16 1.27 -3.38 14.34
C GLN A 16 1.83 -1.96 14.54
N VAL A 17 1.38 -1.03 13.69
CA VAL A 17 1.90 0.35 13.64
C VAL A 17 0.82 1.34 14.03
N ARG A 18 1.17 2.36 14.82
CA ARG A 18 0.33 3.52 15.13
C ARG A 18 0.98 4.79 14.59
N VAL A 19 0.52 5.25 13.44
CA VAL A 19 1.02 6.48 12.81
C VAL A 19 -0.15 7.29 12.25
N ASN A 20 0.00 8.61 12.21
CA ASN A 20 -1.04 9.51 11.71
C ASN A 20 -0.87 9.85 10.22
N ASN A 21 0.28 9.54 9.63
CA ASN A 21 0.54 9.72 8.20
C ASN A 21 1.42 8.56 7.69
N PRO A 22 0.84 7.55 7.00
CA PRO A 22 -0.59 7.41 6.69
C PRO A 22 -1.41 7.17 7.98
N ASP A 23 -2.73 7.44 8.01
CA ASP A 23 -3.56 7.19 9.21
C ASP A 23 -3.76 5.67 9.39
N VAL A 24 -2.95 5.06 10.25
CA VAL A 24 -2.91 3.61 10.47
C VAL A 24 -3.33 3.28 11.90
N LEU A 25 -4.33 2.39 12.01
CA LEU A 25 -4.81 1.84 13.28
C LEU A 25 -4.56 0.31 13.30
N PRO A 26 -3.80 -0.23 14.25
CA PRO A 26 -3.56 -1.66 14.32
C PRO A 26 -4.74 -2.39 14.95
N LEU A 27 -5.09 -3.57 14.44
CA LEU A 27 -6.26 -4.34 14.86
C LEU A 27 -6.19 -4.74 16.34
N GLU A 28 -4.99 -4.98 16.89
CA GLU A 28 -4.81 -5.27 18.33
C GLU A 28 -5.38 -4.19 19.27
N SER A 29 -5.57 -2.97 18.77
CA SER A 29 -6.18 -1.85 19.50
C SER A 29 -7.68 -1.93 19.60
N LEU A 30 -8.30 -2.86 18.85
CA LEU A 30 -9.72 -2.92 18.61
C LEU A 30 -10.24 -4.29 19.03
N THR A 31 -11.44 -4.30 19.59
CA THR A 31 -12.12 -5.53 19.99
C THR A 31 -13.03 -6.00 18.87
N GLY A 32 -12.70 -7.13 18.22
CA GLY A 32 -13.61 -7.81 17.29
C GLY A 32 -13.03 -8.11 15.91
N ASP A 33 -13.92 -8.50 14.98
CA ASP A 33 -13.55 -8.89 13.61
C ASP A 33 -13.04 -7.69 12.78
N LEU A 34 -11.97 -7.92 12.02
CA LEU A 34 -11.30 -6.92 11.17
C LEU A 34 -12.27 -6.17 10.25
N PHE A 35 -13.21 -6.86 9.61
CA PHE A 35 -14.10 -6.26 8.63
C PHE A 35 -15.21 -5.45 9.30
N LEU A 36 -15.73 -5.95 10.42
CA LEU A 36 -16.68 -5.19 11.23
C LEU A 36 -16.03 -3.90 11.75
N GLN A 37 -14.80 -3.98 12.24
CA GLN A 37 -14.05 -2.82 12.71
C GLN A 37 -13.75 -1.83 11.58
N ALA A 38 -13.33 -2.32 10.41
CA ALA A 38 -13.15 -1.50 9.21
C ALA A 38 -14.43 -0.76 8.83
N HIS A 39 -15.57 -1.44 8.88
CA HIS A 39 -16.88 -0.86 8.59
C HIS A 39 -17.27 0.24 9.60
N ILE A 40 -17.24 -0.07 10.90
CA ILE A 40 -17.64 0.86 11.97
C ILE A 40 -16.74 2.10 12.00
N THR A 41 -15.44 1.92 11.79
CA THR A 41 -14.47 3.03 11.83
C THR A 41 -14.30 3.74 10.48
N ASN A 42 -14.98 3.27 9.43
CA ASN A 42 -14.85 3.72 8.05
C ASN A 42 -13.37 3.79 7.61
N ARG A 43 -12.71 2.64 7.70
CA ARG A 43 -11.30 2.41 7.36
C ARG A 43 -11.18 1.34 6.27
N TYR A 44 -10.14 1.45 5.45
CA TYR A 44 -9.72 0.43 4.49
C TYR A 44 -8.87 -0.63 5.17
N ILE A 45 -8.89 -1.84 4.63
CA ILE A 45 -8.27 -3.00 5.27
C ILE A 45 -6.89 -3.23 4.68
N VAL A 46 -5.93 -3.56 5.54
CA VAL A 46 -4.60 -4.02 5.15
C VAL A 46 -4.36 -5.40 5.76
N SER A 47 -4.02 -6.41 4.96
CA SER A 47 -3.79 -7.77 5.45
C SER A 47 -2.74 -8.50 4.60
N ALA A 48 -2.20 -9.61 5.12
CA ALA A 48 -1.47 -10.61 4.35
C ALA A 48 -2.28 -11.91 4.17
N ASP A 49 -3.47 -11.99 4.79
CA ASP A 49 -4.33 -13.17 4.74
C ASP A 49 -5.31 -13.07 3.57
N PHE A 50 -4.85 -13.58 2.42
CA PHE A 50 -5.60 -13.56 1.17
C PHE A 50 -6.96 -14.26 1.27
N GLU A 51 -6.99 -15.46 1.85
CA GLU A 51 -8.21 -16.27 1.92
C GLU A 51 -9.28 -15.58 2.78
N LYS A 52 -8.87 -14.98 3.90
CA LYS A 52 -9.76 -14.19 4.76
C LYS A 52 -10.36 -13.01 4.02
N ILE A 53 -9.57 -12.26 3.24
CA ILE A 53 -10.08 -11.14 2.42
C ILE A 53 -11.10 -11.63 1.39
N ILE A 54 -10.76 -12.63 0.57
CA ILE A 54 -11.66 -13.09 -0.50
C ILE A 54 -12.97 -13.66 0.03
N ASN A 55 -12.92 -14.41 1.15
CA ASN A 55 -14.11 -15.05 1.68
C ASN A 55 -15.06 -14.07 2.38
N LYS A 56 -14.53 -13.06 3.08
CA LYS A 56 -15.35 -12.13 3.88
C LYS A 56 -15.68 -10.82 3.18
N MET A 57 -14.80 -10.30 2.32
CA MET A 57 -15.02 -9.01 1.66
C MET A 57 -16.31 -8.94 0.82
N PRO A 58 -16.77 -9.99 0.11
CA PRO A 58 -18.06 -9.96 -0.59
C PRO A 58 -19.28 -9.80 0.34
N SER A 59 -19.11 -10.12 1.64
CA SER A 59 -20.17 -10.06 2.65
C SER A 59 -20.18 -8.76 3.48
N ILE A 60 -19.10 -7.97 3.42
CA ILE A 60 -19.02 -6.65 4.04
C ILE A 60 -19.09 -5.58 2.94
N ASN A 61 -19.89 -4.54 3.21
CA ASN A 61 -20.00 -3.26 2.49
C ASN A 61 -19.10 -3.10 1.24
N THR A 62 -19.74 -2.95 0.08
CA THR A 62 -19.11 -2.73 -1.24
C THR A 62 -18.19 -1.50 -1.31
N ASN A 63 -18.12 -0.67 -0.26
CA ASN A 63 -17.36 0.58 -0.23
C ASN A 63 -15.94 0.46 0.36
N THR A 64 -15.57 -0.69 0.88
CA THR A 64 -14.23 -0.90 1.46
C THR A 64 -13.23 -1.31 0.37
N ILE A 65 -12.01 -0.78 0.44
CA ILE A 65 -10.85 -1.25 -0.31
C ILE A 65 -10.02 -2.14 0.62
N ALA A 66 -9.48 -3.24 0.09
CA ALA A 66 -8.53 -4.08 0.79
C ALA A 66 -7.18 -4.06 0.07
N VAL A 67 -6.11 -3.93 0.85
CA VAL A 67 -4.73 -4.01 0.40
C VAL A 67 -4.11 -5.27 0.98
N LEU A 68 -3.56 -6.09 0.09
CA LEU A 68 -2.87 -7.33 0.40
C LEU A 68 -1.37 -7.13 0.24
N PHE A 69 -0.58 -7.62 1.17
CA PHE A 69 0.87 -7.72 1.03
C PHE A 69 1.25 -9.17 0.72
N ASP A 70 2.06 -9.35 -0.33
CA ASP A 70 2.51 -10.68 -0.79
C ASP A 70 3.54 -11.32 0.17
N GLU A 71 4.31 -10.48 0.87
CA GLU A 71 5.39 -10.94 1.75
C GLU A 71 4.92 -11.10 3.20
N GLN A 72 5.13 -12.29 3.76
CA GLN A 72 4.87 -12.57 5.18
C GLN A 72 5.76 -11.77 6.15
N ASN A 73 6.86 -11.19 5.65
CA ASN A 73 7.89 -10.51 6.46
C ASN A 73 8.08 -9.04 6.06
N ILE A 74 6.99 -8.31 5.81
CA ILE A 74 7.09 -6.87 5.61
C ILE A 74 7.56 -6.17 6.89
N THR A 75 8.51 -5.25 6.77
CA THR A 75 8.97 -4.41 7.89
C THR A 75 7.96 -3.29 8.17
N THR A 76 8.01 -2.71 9.37
CA THR A 76 7.22 -1.52 9.72
C THR A 76 7.43 -0.39 8.69
N GLU A 77 8.69 -0.13 8.32
CA GLU A 77 9.04 0.89 7.33
C GLU A 77 8.54 0.53 5.94
N GLY A 78 8.61 -0.75 5.56
CA GLY A 78 8.06 -1.25 4.30
C GLY A 78 6.56 -1.03 4.21
N LEU A 79 5.82 -1.37 5.27
CA LEU A 79 4.37 -1.18 5.36
C LEU A 79 4.00 0.29 5.19
N ILE A 80 4.61 1.18 5.98
CA ILE A 80 4.34 2.62 5.93
C ILE A 80 4.65 3.17 4.54
N ARG A 81 5.84 2.88 4.01
CA ARG A 81 6.29 3.41 2.72
C ARG A 81 5.39 2.96 1.58
N ASN A 82 4.93 1.71 1.59
CA ASN A 82 4.04 1.19 0.55
C ASN A 82 2.62 1.76 0.67
N LEU A 83 2.10 1.93 1.88
CA LEU A 83 0.79 2.58 2.08
C LEU A 83 0.80 4.05 1.65
N VAL A 84 1.85 4.82 1.99
CA VAL A 84 2.00 6.21 1.52
C VAL A 84 2.03 6.29 0.00
N HIS A 85 2.80 5.40 -0.64
CA HIS A 85 2.84 5.36 -2.10
C HIS A 85 1.48 4.99 -2.70
N PHE A 86 0.79 4.01 -2.12
CA PHE A 86 -0.54 3.61 -2.55
C PHE A 86 -1.57 4.75 -2.41
N GLU A 87 -1.55 5.49 -1.30
CA GLU A 87 -2.38 6.69 -1.11
C GLU A 87 -2.09 7.74 -2.18
N PHE A 88 -0.82 7.98 -2.48
CA PHE A 88 -0.41 8.88 -3.55
C PHE A 88 -0.97 8.43 -4.91
N CYS A 89 -0.85 7.14 -5.26
CA CYS A 89 -1.41 6.58 -6.49
C CYS A 89 -2.93 6.78 -6.53
N MET A 90 -3.65 6.48 -5.45
CA MET A 90 -5.10 6.66 -5.36
C MET A 90 -5.54 8.12 -5.46
N GLN A 91 -4.77 9.07 -4.91
CA GLN A 91 -5.06 10.50 -5.02
C GLN A 91 -4.88 11.01 -6.45
N ASN A 92 -3.84 10.53 -7.14
CA ASN A 92 -3.44 11.04 -8.45
C ASN A 92 -3.97 10.22 -9.64
N ASN A 93 -4.58 9.05 -9.40
CA ASN A 93 -5.10 8.18 -10.44
C ASN A 93 -6.49 7.63 -10.08
N SER A 94 -7.49 8.04 -10.86
CA SER A 94 -8.89 7.64 -10.67
C SER A 94 -9.14 6.14 -10.87
N THR A 95 -8.22 5.41 -11.54
CA THR A 95 -8.34 3.95 -11.71
C THR A 95 -8.16 3.16 -10.40
N PHE A 96 -7.54 3.77 -9.37
CA PHE A 96 -7.26 3.12 -8.09
C PHE A 96 -8.40 3.25 -7.05
N LYS A 97 -9.52 3.90 -7.37
CA LYS A 97 -10.62 4.21 -6.43
C LYS A 97 -11.93 3.50 -6.79
N LYS A 98 -11.88 2.18 -6.99
CA LYS A 98 -13.08 1.37 -7.16
C LYS A 98 -13.49 0.75 -5.81
N PRO A 99 -14.63 1.16 -5.23
CA PRO A 99 -15.28 0.47 -4.11
C PRO A 99 -15.27 -1.06 -4.29
N GLY A 100 -14.87 -1.80 -3.26
CA GLY A 100 -14.87 -3.27 -3.28
C GLY A 100 -13.68 -3.89 -4.01
N SER A 101 -12.71 -3.08 -4.46
CA SER A 101 -11.47 -3.57 -5.05
C SER A 101 -10.52 -4.14 -4.02
N ILE A 102 -9.77 -5.14 -4.47
CA ILE A 102 -8.67 -5.76 -3.75
C ILE A 102 -7.39 -5.44 -4.51
N TYR A 103 -6.43 -4.82 -3.85
CA TYR A 103 -5.11 -4.56 -4.41
C TYR A 103 -4.07 -5.46 -3.78
N LEU A 104 -3.13 -5.96 -4.58
CA LEU A 104 -1.97 -6.71 -4.11
C LEU A 104 -0.73 -5.82 -4.27
N ILE A 105 0.01 -5.64 -3.19
CA ILE A 105 1.27 -4.93 -3.15
C ILE A 105 2.39 -5.96 -3.07
N ASP A 106 3.19 -6.01 -4.13
CA ASP A 106 4.53 -6.60 -4.13
C ASP A 106 5.48 -5.53 -3.60
N THR A 107 5.96 -5.73 -2.37
CA THR A 107 6.64 -4.72 -1.54
C THR A 107 7.72 -3.97 -2.33
N ASP A 108 7.59 -2.64 -2.40
CA ASP A 108 8.54 -1.73 -3.09
C ASP A 108 8.73 -2.00 -4.59
N ARG A 109 7.83 -2.77 -5.22
CA ARG A 109 7.96 -3.19 -6.62
C ARG A 109 6.75 -2.82 -7.43
N ASN A 110 5.58 -3.38 -7.12
CA ASN A 110 4.40 -3.27 -7.96
C ASN A 110 3.12 -3.20 -7.12
N ILE A 111 2.11 -2.56 -7.70
CA ILE A 111 0.74 -2.63 -7.22
C ILE A 111 -0.12 -3.25 -8.32
N PHE A 112 -0.87 -4.29 -7.97
CA PHE A 112 -1.80 -4.97 -8.85
C PHE A 112 -3.23 -4.78 -8.36
N LEU A 113 -4.18 -4.63 -9.29
CA LEU A 113 -5.60 -4.86 -9.02
C LEU A 113 -5.87 -6.36 -9.16
N ARG A 114 -6.50 -6.95 -8.15
CA ARG A 114 -6.93 -8.34 -8.20
C ARG A 114 -8.41 -8.42 -8.56
N GLU A 115 -8.67 -9.00 -9.71
CA GLU A 115 -10.03 -9.26 -10.18
C GLU A 115 -10.65 -10.47 -9.48
N ARG A 116 -11.98 -10.56 -9.49
CA ARG A 116 -12.73 -11.64 -8.79
C ARG A 116 -12.46 -13.03 -9.36
N ASN A 117 -12.06 -13.12 -10.62
CA ASN A 117 -11.64 -14.36 -11.27
C ASN A 117 -10.21 -14.80 -10.87
N GLY A 118 -9.52 -14.02 -10.02
CA GLY A 118 -8.17 -14.28 -9.56
C GLY A 118 -7.06 -13.67 -10.42
N SER A 119 -7.38 -13.03 -11.57
CA SER A 119 -6.35 -12.40 -12.41
C SER A 119 -5.79 -11.14 -11.75
N LEU A 120 -4.50 -10.88 -12.02
CA LEU A 120 -3.81 -9.67 -11.60
C LEU A 120 -3.66 -8.73 -12.79
N VAL A 121 -4.07 -7.49 -12.60
CA VAL A 121 -3.85 -6.39 -13.55
C VAL A 121 -2.82 -5.46 -12.93
N GLU A 122 -1.67 -5.27 -13.59
CA GLU A 122 -0.65 -4.32 -13.13
C GLU A 122 -1.22 -2.89 -13.20
N MET A 123 -1.12 -2.17 -12.07
CA MET A 123 -1.69 -0.84 -11.93
C MET A 123 -0.62 0.23 -11.79
N GLU A 124 0.46 -0.07 -11.06
CA GLU A 124 1.61 0.81 -10.88
C GLU A 124 2.87 -0.03 -10.66
N ARG A 125 3.98 0.43 -11.20
CA ARG A 125 5.31 -0.11 -10.93
C ARG A 125 6.19 0.96 -10.33
N TRP A 126 6.81 0.64 -9.20
CA TRP A 126 7.77 1.51 -8.54
C TRP A 126 8.91 1.78 -9.51
N LYS A 127 9.14 3.05 -9.81
CA LYS A 127 10.32 3.47 -10.57
C LYS A 127 11.54 3.16 -9.71
N GLN A 128 12.20 2.03 -10.00
CA GLN A 128 13.53 1.80 -9.46
C GLN A 128 14.41 2.99 -9.88
N PRO A 129 15.26 3.53 -8.99
CA PRO A 129 16.23 4.51 -9.40
C PRO A 129 17.04 3.88 -10.54
N GLN A 130 16.91 4.44 -11.74
CA GLN A 130 17.82 4.08 -12.81
C GLN A 130 19.21 4.41 -12.29
N ARG A 131 20.09 3.41 -12.22
CA ARG A 131 21.52 3.70 -12.06
C ARG A 131 21.85 4.63 -13.22
N LEU A 132 22.08 5.91 -12.93
CA LEU A 132 22.63 6.83 -13.90
C LEU A 132 23.91 6.16 -14.42
N PRO A 133 24.09 6.05 -15.74
CA PRO A 133 25.36 5.59 -16.28
C PRO A 133 26.48 6.41 -15.65
N ASN A 134 27.59 5.76 -15.28
CA ASN A 134 28.76 6.32 -14.56
C ASN A 134 29.39 7.61 -15.16
N ALA A 135 28.83 8.18 -16.23
CA ALA A 135 29.21 9.46 -16.80
C ALA A 135 29.07 10.63 -15.82
N PHE A 136 28.15 10.56 -14.85
CA PHE A 136 28.05 11.61 -13.83
C PHE A 136 29.19 11.55 -12.78
N GLU A 137 29.64 10.36 -12.39
CA GLU A 137 30.77 10.22 -11.45
C GLU A 137 32.10 10.64 -12.09
N GLN A 138 32.29 10.37 -13.39
CA GLN A 138 33.50 10.81 -14.11
C GLN A 138 33.56 12.34 -14.27
N ASN A 139 32.42 13.01 -14.47
CA ASN A 139 32.40 14.47 -14.62
C ASN A 139 32.62 15.21 -13.30
N TRP A 140 32.23 14.64 -12.16
CA TRP A 140 32.53 15.20 -10.84
C TRP A 140 34.01 15.02 -10.46
N ALA A 141 34.60 13.85 -10.72
CA ALA A 141 36.03 13.63 -10.46
C ALA A 141 36.95 14.52 -11.31
N ASN A 142 36.56 14.80 -12.56
CA ASN A 142 37.35 15.63 -13.47
C ASN A 142 37.18 17.15 -13.24
N SER A 143 36.08 17.59 -12.61
CA SER A 143 35.85 19.02 -12.34
C SER A 143 36.53 19.51 -11.06
N THR A 144 36.92 18.61 -10.16
CA THR A 144 37.75 18.94 -8.97
C THR A 144 39.26 19.01 -9.25
N LEU A 145 39.72 18.62 -10.45
CA LEU A 145 41.15 18.62 -10.81
C LEU A 145 41.62 19.88 -11.57
N PHE A 146 40.72 20.84 -11.84
CA PHE A 146 41.07 22.14 -12.42
C PHE A 146 40.76 23.28 -11.45
N SER A 147 41.40 23.26 -10.29
CA SER A 147 41.56 24.44 -9.44
C SER A 147 42.97 24.44 -8.85
N SER A 148 43.94 24.81 -9.68
CA SER A 148 45.31 25.14 -9.31
C SER A 148 45.78 26.29 -10.18
#